data_AF-A0A7C2WFY1-F1
#
_entry.id   AF-A0A7C2WFY1-F1
#
_cell.length_a   1.000
_cell.length_b   1.000
_cell.length_c   1.000
_cell.angle_alpha   90.00
_cell.angle_beta   90.00
_cell.angle_gamma   90.00
#
_symmetry.space_group_name_H-M   'P 1'
#
loop_
_entity.id
_entity.type
_entity.pdbx_description
1 polymer ?
#
loop_
_entity_poly.entity_id
_entity_poly.type
_entity_poly.pdbx_seq_one_letter_code
_entity_poly.pdbx_strand_id
1 'polypeptide(L)' 'GRSVKSDFLKGFVELDDKGQIIVDSLCRTSRMGVFAAGDATNIPYKQAIIAAGEGAKAALSVYEYLKRG' A
#
# COMPACT_ATOMS: atom_id res chain seq x y z
N GLY A 1 -19.44 2.27 -7.41
CA GLY A 1 -18.40 1.80 -6.47
C GLY A 1 -17.20 2.74 -6.52
N ARG A 2 -16.45 2.90 -5.44
CA ARG A 2 -15.23 3.72 -5.42
C ARG A 2 -14.16 3.05 -6.30
N SER A 3 -13.61 3.77 -7.26
CA SER A 3 -12.51 3.29 -8.12
C SER A 3 -11.18 3.75 -7.54
N VAL A 4 -10.19 2.85 -7.43
CA VAL A 4 -8.80 3.24 -7.19
C VAL A 4 -8.20 3.71 -8.52
N LYS A 5 -7.48 4.84 -8.51
CA LYS A 5 -6.83 5.42 -9.70
C LYS A 5 -5.38 4.97 -9.75
N SER A 6 -5.14 3.69 -10.04
CA SER A 6 -3.83 3.02 -9.92
C SER A 6 -3.42 2.28 -11.20
N ASP A 7 -4.16 2.41 -12.29
CA ASP A 7 -3.85 1.73 -13.56
C ASP A 7 -2.43 2.01 -14.07
N PHE A 8 -1.91 3.21 -13.80
CA PHE A 8 -0.55 3.61 -14.16
C PHE A 8 0.55 2.82 -13.41
N LEU A 9 0.19 2.08 -12.35
CA LEU A 9 1.08 1.22 -11.57
C LEU A 9 1.10 -0.24 -12.07
N LYS A 10 0.27 -0.59 -13.06
CA LYS A 10 0.25 -1.95 -13.63
C LYS A 10 1.64 -2.34 -14.15
N GLY A 11 2.13 -3.49 -13.72
CA GLY A 11 3.48 -3.98 -14.04
C GLY A 11 4.62 -3.34 -13.23
N PHE A 12 4.34 -2.30 -12.43
CA PHE A 12 5.30 -1.73 -11.49
C PHE A 12 5.19 -2.34 -10.10
N VAL A 13 3.95 -2.59 -9.64
CA VAL A 13 3.59 -3.36 -8.44
C VAL A 13 2.39 -4.27 -8.75
N GLU A 14 2.18 -5.29 -7.93
CA GLU A 14 1.01 -6.16 -8.04
C GLU A 14 -0.26 -5.42 -7.61
N LEU A 15 -1.30 -5.55 -8.43
CA LEU A 15 -2.64 -5.03 -8.16
C LEU A 15 -3.63 -6.21 -8.13
N ASP A 16 -4.67 -6.12 -7.31
CA ASP A 16 -5.78 -7.07 -7.35
C ASP A 16 -6.74 -6.79 -8.54
N ASP A 17 -7.76 -7.63 -8.70
CA ASP A 17 -8.77 -7.49 -9.76
C ASP A 17 -9.59 -6.20 -9.69
N LYS A 18 -9.54 -5.49 -8.54
CA LYS A 18 -10.20 -4.19 -8.33
C LYS A 18 -9.24 -3.02 -8.51
N GLY A 19 -8.00 -3.28 -8.92
CA GLY A 19 -6.94 -2.29 -9.08
C GLY A 19 -6.32 -1.83 -7.75
N GLN A 20 -6.57 -2.51 -6.63
CA GLN A 20 -5.97 -2.13 -5.36
C GLN A 20 -4.53 -2.61 -5.28
N ILE A 21 -3.64 -1.81 -4.70
CA ILE A 21 -2.24 -2.21 -4.49
C ILE A 21 -2.22 -3.33 -3.45
N ILE A 22 -1.69 -4.49 -3.83
CA ILE A 22 -1.54 -5.60 -2.90
C ILE A 22 -0.40 -5.28 -1.94
N VAL A 23 -0.70 -5.29 -0.65
CA VAL A 23 0.29 -5.11 0.41
C VAL A 23 0.22 -6.22 1.44
N ASP A 24 1.35 -6.46 2.11
CA ASP A 24 1.40 -7.32 3.30
C ASP A 24 1.06 -6.56 4.60
N SER A 25 1.19 -7.24 5.74
CA SER A 25 0.90 -6.65 7.05
C SER A 25 1.78 -5.44 7.42
N LEU A 26 2.91 -5.24 6.73
CA LEU A 26 3.85 -4.13 6.92
C LEU A 26 3.77 -3.10 5.77
N CYS A 27 2.67 -3.07 5.02
CA CYS A 27 2.47 -2.16 3.89
C CYS A 27 3.50 -2.31 2.76
N ARG A 28 4.22 -3.43 2.68
CA ARG A 28 5.18 -3.70 1.60
C ARG A 28 4.42 -4.17 0.36
N THR A 29 4.79 -3.65 -0.80
CA THR A 29 4.27 -4.10 -2.09
C THR A 29 5.11 -5.26 -2.65
N SER A 30 4.75 -5.78 -3.82
CA SER A 30 5.56 -6.77 -4.54
C SER A 30 6.94 -6.23 -4.99
N ARG A 31 7.15 -4.92 -5.01
CA ARG A 31 8.42 -4.29 -5.37
C ARG A 31 9.18 -3.82 -4.14
N MET A 32 10.41 -4.31 -3.99
CA MET A 32 11.31 -3.92 -2.89
C MET A 32 11.50 -2.40 -2.84
N GLY A 33 11.40 -1.84 -1.63
CA GLY A 33 11.51 -0.40 -1.39
C GLY A 33 10.26 0.41 -1.73
N VAL A 34 9.18 -0.22 -2.23
CA VAL A 34 7.90 0.42 -2.53
C VAL A 34 6.85 -0.03 -1.53
N PHE A 35 6.15 0.96 -0.95
CA PHE A 35 5.14 0.77 0.09
C PHE A 35 3.85 1.49 -0.31
N ALA A 36 2.71 1.02 0.19
CA ALA A 36 1.42 1.65 -0.04
C ALA A 36 0.53 1.55 1.21
N ALA A 37 -0.37 2.51 1.39
CA ALA A 37 -1.21 2.63 2.57
C ALA A 37 -2.62 3.10 2.23
N GLY A 38 -3.56 2.84 3.14
CA GLY A 38 -4.92 3.36 3.10
C GLY A 38 -5.75 2.86 1.93
N ASP A 39 -6.67 3.70 1.46
CA ASP A 39 -7.75 3.28 0.56
C ASP A 39 -7.27 2.68 -0.78
N ALA A 40 -6.07 3.06 -1.22
CA ALA A 40 -5.46 2.57 -2.46
C ALA A 40 -5.02 1.09 -2.39
N THR A 41 -4.92 0.52 -1.20
CA THR A 41 -4.43 -0.85 -0.97
C THR A 41 -5.55 -1.89 -0.89
N ASN A 42 -5.22 -3.17 -0.81
CA ASN A 42 -6.15 -4.27 -0.63
C ASN A 42 -6.71 -4.41 0.81
N ILE A 43 -6.49 -3.43 1.70
CA ILE A 43 -7.11 -3.45 3.04
C ILE A 43 -8.65 -3.45 2.92
N PRO A 44 -9.37 -4.22 3.78
CA PRO A 44 -10.80 -4.44 3.60
C PRO A 44 -11.66 -3.19 3.90
N TYR A 45 -11.20 -2.31 4.79
CA TYR A 45 -12.00 -1.18 5.29
C TYR A 45 -11.42 0.16 4.84
N LYS A 46 -12.30 1.03 4.34
CA LYS A 46 -11.95 2.30 3.68
C LYS A 46 -12.45 3.49 4.52
N GLN A 47 -11.72 3.81 5.58
CA GLN A 47 -12.07 4.85 6.55
C GLN A 47 -10.86 5.71 6.88
N ALA A 48 -11.08 7.00 7.17
CA ALA A 48 -10.01 7.97 7.40
C ALA A 48 -9.04 7.54 8.50
N ILE A 49 -9.54 7.06 9.65
CA ILE A 49 -8.69 6.64 10.77
C ILE A 49 -7.89 5.38 10.45
N ILE A 50 -8.46 4.47 9.65
CA ILE A 50 -7.79 3.25 9.20
C ILE A 50 -6.67 3.61 8.23
N ALA A 51 -6.94 4.49 7.27
CA ALA A 51 -5.93 4.98 6.33
C ALA A 51 -4.78 5.70 7.04
N ALA A 52 -5.07 6.49 8.08
CA ALA A 52 -4.04 7.14 8.90
C ALA A 52 -3.16 6.12 9.63
N GLY A 53 -3.75 5.08 10.22
CA GLY A 53 -3.00 3.99 10.87
C GLY A 53 -2.11 3.21 9.90
N GLU A 54 -2.63 2.87 8.73
CA GLU A 54 -1.84 2.25 7.66
C GLU A 54 -0.70 3.16 7.20
N GLY A 55 -0.93 4.47 7.10
CA GLY A 55 0.11 5.45 6.76
C GLY A 55 1.26 5.48 7.77
N ALA A 56 0.94 5.46 9.07
CA ALA A 56 1.96 5.38 10.12
C ALA A 56 2.77 4.07 10.05
N LYS A 57 2.10 2.94 9.82
CA LYS A 57 2.73 1.63 9.66
C LYS A 57 3.65 1.58 8.44
N ALA A 58 3.22 2.13 7.30
CA ALA A 58 4.03 2.23 6.09
C ALA A 58 5.27 3.11 6.32
N ALA A 59 5.13 4.25 7.00
CA ALA A 59 6.25 5.15 7.30
C ALA A 59 7.32 4.46 8.18
N LEU A 60 6.91 3.73 9.22
CA LEU A 60 7.83 2.95 10.05
C LEU A 60 8.52 1.83 9.25
N SER A 61 7.78 1.17 8.35
CA SER A 61 8.33 0.10 7.50
C SER A 61 9.35 0.65 6.49
N VAL A 62 9.10 1.84 5.93
CA VAL A 62 10.06 2.58 5.09
C VAL A 62 11.32 2.91 5.89
N TYR A 63 11.16 3.42 7.12
CA TYR A 63 12.30 3.76 7.98
C TYR A 63 13.19 2.55 8.28
N GLU A 64 12.59 1.42 8.62
CA GLU A 64 13.32 0.16 8.85
C GLU A 64 14.00 -0.36 7.57
N TYR A 65 13.38 -0.19 6.41
CA TYR A 65 13.98 -0.54 5.13
C TYR A 65 15.23 0.32 4.84
N LEU A 66 15.15 1.63 5.04
CA LEU A 66 16.26 2.55 4.81
C LEU A 66 17.41 2.36 5.80
N LYS A 67 17.13 1.95 7.04
CA LYS A 67 18.18 1.65 8.04
C LYS A 67 19.02 0.42 7.73
N ARG A 68 18.47 -0.52 6.96
CA ARG A 68 19.11 -1.80 6.64
C ARG A 68 19.86 -1.78 5.30
N GLY A 69 19.72 -0.70 4.53
CA GLY A 69 20.47 -0.44 3.30
C GLY A 69 21.63 0.51 3.56
#